data_AF-A0A397VH65-F1
#
_entry.id   AF-A0A397VH65-F1
#
_cell.length_a   1.000
_cell.length_b   1.000
_cell.length_c   1.000
_cell.angle_alpha   90.00
_cell.angle_beta   90.00
_cell.angle_gamma   90.00
#
_symmetry.space_group_name_H-M   'P 1'
#
loop_
_entity.id
_entity.type
_entity.pdbx_description
1 polymer ?
#
loop_
_entity_poly.entity_id
_entity_poly.type
_entity_poly.pdbx_seq_one_letter_code
_entity_poly.pdbx_strand_id
1 'polypeptide(L)'
;MASLFSRPLDLVYVIYFISHIIASVLIDTYPLHKSFAPSVLTSLNQWYIENFNDPFFVKSPTWFISCLYMEALLIPLMVYLTIGLLKDNSSVRLPMLIYSAHVSTTTFECLSELFFGDHEELLKNQRNLLLSFYFPYFMIPFICLIDSFFRIRTIESVALQKKNK
;
A
#
# COMPACT_ATOMS: atom_id res chain seq x y z
N MET A 1 -23.39 5.03 -13.95
CA MET A 1 -22.36 4.91 -12.91
C MET A 1 -23.04 5.03 -11.57
N ALA A 2 -22.89 4.04 -10.70
CA ALA A 2 -23.36 4.17 -9.32
C ALA A 2 -22.46 5.17 -8.58
N SER A 3 -23.03 5.95 -7.67
CA SER A 3 -22.25 6.88 -6.84
C SER A 3 -21.19 6.11 -6.04
N LEU A 4 -20.04 6.73 -5.75
CA LEU A 4 -19.04 6.11 -4.88
C LEU A 4 -19.59 5.87 -3.47
N PHE A 5 -20.49 6.75 -3.00
CA PHE A 5 -21.15 6.60 -1.70
C PHE A 5 -22.08 5.38 -1.62
N SER A 6 -22.52 4.82 -2.76
CA SER A 6 -23.27 3.56 -2.79
C SER A 6 -22.36 2.32 -2.92
N ARG A 7 -21.03 2.50 -2.93
CA ARG A 7 -20.01 1.45 -3.05
C ARG A 7 -18.98 1.61 -1.91
N PRO A 8 -19.35 1.27 -0.66
CA PRO A 8 -18.55 1.61 0.53
C PRO A 8 -17.14 1.01 0.51
N LEU A 9 -16.96 -0.21 0.00
CA LEU A 9 -15.61 -0.79 -0.15
C LEU A 9 -14.76 -0.03 -1.17
N ASP A 10 -15.34 0.37 -2.30
CA ASP A 10 -14.62 1.15 -3.31
C ASP A 10 -14.22 2.53 -2.76
N LEU A 11 -15.04 3.14 -1.90
CA LEU A 11 -14.68 4.37 -1.19
C LEU A 11 -13.47 4.17 -0.28
N VAL A 12 -13.46 3.09 0.51
CA VAL A 12 -12.31 2.73 1.36
C VAL A 12 -11.05 2.54 0.53
N TYR A 13 -11.15 1.83 -0.60
CA TYR A 13 -10.00 1.62 -1.49
C TYR A 13 -9.50 2.92 -2.12
N VAL A 14 -10.39 3.82 -2.55
CA VAL A 14 -9.99 5.15 -3.06
C VAL A 14 -9.24 5.94 -2.00
N ILE A 15 -9.76 6.01 -0.77
CA ILE A 15 -9.10 6.71 0.33
C ILE A 15 -7.72 6.10 0.60
N TYR A 16 -7.65 4.77 0.64
CA TYR A 16 -6.41 4.03 0.83
C TYR A 16 -5.38 4.32 -0.26
N PHE A 17 -5.76 4.26 -1.54
CA PHE A 17 -4.82 4.54 -2.63
C PHE A 17 -4.30 5.97 -2.58
N ILE A 18 -5.16 6.94 -2.27
CA ILE A 18 -4.74 8.34 -2.11
C ILE A 18 -3.76 8.49 -0.94
N SER A 19 -4.08 7.92 0.23
CA SER A 19 -3.18 7.98 1.39
C SER A 19 -1.85 7.28 1.13
N HIS A 20 -1.88 6.15 0.41
CA HIS A 20 -0.68 5.40 0.09
C HIS A 20 0.18 6.12 -0.94
N ILE A 21 -0.39 6.72 -1.99
CA ILE A 21 0.37 7.56 -2.93
C ILE A 21 1.11 8.69 -2.20
N ILE A 22 0.45 9.36 -1.24
CA ILE A 22 1.06 10.43 -0.45
C ILE A 22 2.21 9.88 0.40
N ALA A 23 1.99 8.77 1.12
CA ALA A 23 3.02 8.13 1.94
C ALA A 23 4.22 7.68 1.08
N SER A 24 3.97 7.02 -0.06
CA SER A 24 5.01 6.53 -0.95
C SER A 24 5.88 7.66 -1.49
N VAL A 25 5.27 8.77 -1.91
CA VAL A 25 6.00 9.92 -2.47
C VAL A 25 6.78 10.68 -1.38
N LEU A 26 6.22 10.84 -0.19
CA LEU A 26 6.81 11.70 0.85
C LEU A 26 7.78 10.97 1.78
N ILE A 27 7.53 9.69 2.06
CA ILE A 27 8.24 8.89 3.05
C ILE A 27 8.96 7.73 2.37
N ASP A 28 8.22 6.82 1.72
CA ASP A 28 8.77 5.51 1.33
C ASP A 28 9.82 5.61 0.21
N THR A 29 9.67 6.54 -0.73
CA THR A 29 10.67 6.73 -1.80
C THR A 29 11.92 7.49 -1.34
N TYR A 30 11.91 8.16 -0.19
CA TYR A 30 13.03 8.98 0.26
C TYR A 30 14.38 8.24 0.32
N PRO A 31 14.47 7.01 0.88
CA PRO A 31 15.71 6.24 0.88
C PRO A 31 16.31 6.02 -0.51
N LEU A 32 15.49 6.02 -1.58
CA LEU A 32 15.92 5.79 -2.96
C LEU A 32 16.60 7.01 -3.60
N HIS A 33 16.30 8.22 -3.12
CA HIS A 33 16.76 9.48 -3.72
C HIS A 33 17.41 10.45 -2.73
N LYS A 34 17.73 10.00 -1.52
CA LYS A 34 18.33 10.78 -0.42
C LYS A 34 19.44 11.75 -0.85
N SER A 35 20.31 11.36 -1.78
CA SER A 35 21.44 12.19 -2.25
C SER A 35 21.03 13.47 -2.99
N PHE A 36 19.83 13.51 -3.56
CA PHE A 36 19.32 14.65 -4.33
C PHE A 36 17.92 15.09 -3.88
N ALA A 37 17.45 14.57 -2.73
CA ALA A 37 16.17 14.93 -2.15
C ALA A 37 16.16 16.42 -1.75
N PRO A 38 15.07 17.16 -2.05
CA PRO A 38 14.88 18.52 -1.56
C PRO A 38 14.95 18.58 -0.03
N SER A 39 15.38 19.73 0.51
CA SER A 39 15.52 19.94 1.96
C SER A 39 14.24 19.61 2.74
N VAL A 40 13.07 19.90 2.17
CA VAL A 40 11.77 19.59 2.78
C VAL A 40 11.60 18.08 3.04
N LEU A 41 11.95 17.23 2.06
CA LEU A 41 11.83 15.78 2.23
C LEU A 41 12.86 15.24 3.21
N THR A 42 14.08 15.80 3.21
CA THR A 42 15.11 15.45 4.19
C THR A 42 14.67 15.81 5.61
N SER A 43 14.15 17.01 5.84
CA SER A 43 13.62 17.41 7.15
C SER A 43 12.43 16.55 7.57
N LEU A 44 11.54 16.20 6.65
CA LEU A 44 10.39 15.32 6.92
C LEU A 44 10.84 13.92 7.34
N ASN A 45 11.80 13.34 6.61
CA ASN A 45 12.33 12.02 6.94
C ASN A 45 13.10 12.02 8.26
N GLN A 46 13.88 13.07 8.52
CA GLN A 46 14.56 13.24 9.81
C GLN A 46 13.56 13.32 10.96
N TRP A 47 12.52 14.16 10.82
CA TRP A 47 11.44 14.23 11.80
C TRP A 47 10.77 12.87 12.01
N TYR A 48 10.50 12.12 10.93
CA TYR A 48 9.91 10.78 11.04
C TYR A 48 10.80 9.84 11.86
N ILE A 49 12.09 9.77 11.55
CA ILE A 49 13.05 8.93 12.28
C ILE A 49 13.13 9.34 13.75
N GLU A 50 13.22 10.64 14.05
CA GLU A 50 13.34 11.15 15.43
C GLU A 50 12.09 10.85 16.27
N ASN A 51 10.89 10.85 15.67
CA ASN A 51 9.64 10.64 16.40
C ASN A 51 9.27 9.15 16.53
N PHE A 52 9.52 8.35 15.49
CA PHE A 52 9.03 6.97 15.42
C PHE A 52 10.13 5.92 15.59
N ASN A 53 11.39 6.28 15.37
CA ASN A 53 12.55 5.40 15.40
C ASN A 53 12.34 4.11 14.58
N ASP A 54 11.71 4.26 13.41
CA ASP A 54 11.36 3.14 12.55
C ASP A 54 12.63 2.42 12.04
N PRO A 55 12.85 1.15 12.38
CA PRO A 55 14.06 0.42 12.01
C PRO A 55 14.25 0.32 10.49
N PHE A 56 13.16 0.34 9.71
CA PHE A 56 13.23 0.25 8.26
C PHE A 56 13.81 1.53 7.64
N PHE A 57 13.55 2.69 8.23
CA PHE A 57 14.08 3.96 7.74
C PHE A 57 15.41 4.33 8.40
N VAL A 58 15.65 3.87 9.63
CA VAL A 58 16.95 4.04 10.32
C VAL A 58 18.03 3.20 9.65
N LYS A 59 17.79 1.89 9.48
CA LYS A 59 18.80 0.94 8.98
C LYS A 59 18.69 0.67 7.48
N SER A 60 17.50 0.82 6.90
CA SER A 60 17.26 0.62 5.45
C SER A 60 17.85 -0.69 4.92
N PRO A 61 17.42 -1.86 5.45
CA PRO A 61 17.96 -3.15 5.01
C PRO A 61 17.67 -3.39 3.51
N THR A 62 18.53 -4.14 2.83
CA THR A 62 18.48 -4.29 1.37
C THR A 62 17.17 -4.90 0.85
N TRP A 63 16.55 -5.81 1.61
CA TRP A 63 15.24 -6.38 1.23
C TRP A 63 14.15 -5.30 1.24
N PHE A 64 14.17 -4.41 2.23
CA PHE A 64 13.22 -3.30 2.35
C PHE A 64 13.43 -2.28 1.23
N ILE A 65 14.68 -1.88 0.97
CA ILE A 65 15.01 -1.03 -0.19
C ILE A 65 14.52 -1.65 -1.51
N SER A 66 14.64 -2.96 -1.67
CA SER A 66 14.14 -3.66 -2.87
C SER A 66 12.61 -3.56 -2.98
N CYS A 67 11.89 -3.66 -1.86
CA CYS A 67 10.45 -3.45 -1.82
C CYS A 67 10.08 -2.00 -2.17
N LEU A 68 10.82 -1.01 -1.65
CA LEU A 68 10.61 0.41 -1.96
C LEU A 68 10.77 0.72 -3.45
N TYR A 69 11.76 0.11 -4.13
CA TYR A 69 11.89 0.25 -5.59
C TYR A 69 10.67 -0.29 -6.33
N MET A 70 10.15 -1.46 -5.91
CA MET A 70 8.94 -2.02 -6.50
C MET A 70 7.72 -1.12 -6.24
N GLU A 71 7.57 -0.62 -5.02
CA GLU A 71 6.48 0.29 -4.67
C GLU A 71 6.52 1.59 -5.49
N ALA A 72 7.70 2.18 -5.68
CA ALA A 72 7.89 3.36 -6.52
C ALA A 72 7.40 3.13 -7.96
N LEU A 73 7.67 1.95 -8.53
CA LEU A 73 7.18 1.56 -9.86
C LEU A 73 5.65 1.38 -9.91
N LEU A 74 5.01 1.10 -8.77
CA LEU A 74 3.57 0.93 -8.66
C LEU A 74 2.82 2.26 -8.43
N ILE A 75 3.48 3.38 -8.14
CA ILE A 75 2.80 4.69 -7.95
C ILE A 75 1.89 5.06 -9.14
N PRO A 76 2.32 4.96 -10.42
CA PRO A 76 1.43 5.22 -11.57
C PRO A 76 0.23 4.26 -11.61
N LEU A 77 0.42 3.01 -11.19
CA LEU A 77 -0.67 2.04 -11.09
C LEU A 77 -1.67 2.46 -10.01
N MET A 78 -1.23 2.93 -8.84
CA MET A 78 -2.11 3.42 -7.78
C MET A 78 -2.99 4.60 -8.27
N VAL A 79 -2.42 5.51 -9.06
CA VAL A 79 -3.17 6.61 -9.68
C VAL A 79 -4.23 6.06 -10.66
N TYR A 80 -3.85 5.12 -11.52
CA TYR A 80 -4.78 4.46 -12.44
C TYR A 80 -5.93 3.75 -11.70
N LEU A 81 -5.62 3.01 -10.64
CA LEU A 81 -6.60 2.31 -9.80
C LEU A 81 -7.57 3.30 -9.14
N THR A 82 -7.06 4.40 -8.59
CA THR A 82 -7.87 5.47 -7.99
C THR A 82 -8.86 6.03 -9.01
N ILE A 83 -8.39 6.44 -10.19
CA ILE A 83 -9.23 7.00 -11.24
C ILE A 83 -10.27 5.99 -11.74
N GLY A 84 -9.87 4.73 -11.90
CA GLY A 84 -10.78 3.69 -12.37
C GLY A 84 -11.86 3.32 -11.36
N LEU A 85 -11.56 3.30 -10.06
CA LEU A 85 -12.56 3.15 -9.01
C LEU A 85 -13.53 4.33 -8.97
N LEU A 86 -13.03 5.57 -9.07
CA LEU A 86 -13.88 6.77 -9.16
C LEU A 86 -14.85 6.71 -10.36
N LYS A 87 -14.41 6.09 -11.47
CA LYS A 87 -15.20 5.91 -12.70
C LYS A 87 -16.01 4.61 -12.75
N ASP A 88 -16.05 3.83 -11.68
CA ASP A 88 -16.75 2.52 -11.63
C ASP A 88 -16.33 1.55 -12.75
N ASN A 89 -15.04 1.60 -13.14
CA ASN A 89 -14.50 0.77 -14.21
C ASN A 89 -14.09 -0.61 -13.69
N SER A 90 -14.78 -1.67 -14.10
CA SER A 90 -14.48 -3.04 -13.69
C SER A 90 -13.11 -3.55 -14.15
N SER A 91 -12.51 -2.93 -15.18
CA SER A 91 -11.19 -3.33 -15.72
C SER A 91 -10.07 -3.16 -14.70
N VAL A 92 -10.25 -2.31 -13.68
CA VAL A 92 -9.23 -2.11 -12.64
C VAL A 92 -9.14 -3.24 -11.63
N ARG A 93 -10.13 -4.15 -11.57
CA ARG A 93 -10.14 -5.21 -10.55
C ARG A 93 -8.95 -6.16 -10.68
N LEU A 94 -8.54 -6.51 -11.90
CA LEU A 94 -7.39 -7.39 -12.10
C LEU A 94 -6.06 -6.71 -11.72
N PRO A 95 -5.75 -5.49 -12.21
CA PRO A 95 -4.57 -4.76 -11.72
C PRO A 95 -4.59 -4.50 -10.21
N MET A 96 -5.79 -4.26 -9.64
CA MET A 96 -5.98 -4.05 -8.20
C MET A 96 -5.67 -5.32 -7.40
N LEU A 97 -6.07 -6.50 -7.89
CA LEU A 97 -5.70 -7.79 -7.33
C LEU A 97 -4.17 -7.96 -7.25
N ILE A 98 -3.47 -7.71 -8.37
CA ILE A 98 -2.01 -7.89 -8.47
C ILE A 98 -1.29 -6.93 -7.52
N TYR A 99 -1.68 -5.65 -7.55
CA TYR A 99 -1.17 -4.64 -6.64
C TYR A 99 -1.37 -5.05 -5.18
N SER A 100 -2.58 -5.48 -4.84
CA SER A 100 -2.95 -5.80 -3.46
C SER A 100 -2.19 -7.01 -2.94
N ALA A 101 -1.95 -8.02 -3.78
CA ALA A 101 -1.13 -9.16 -3.43
C ALA A 101 0.31 -8.74 -3.08
N HIS A 102 0.91 -7.88 -3.91
CA HIS A 102 2.26 -7.38 -3.69
C HIS A 102 2.36 -6.59 -2.38
N VAL A 103 1.56 -5.54 -2.22
CA VAL A 103 1.63 -4.66 -1.04
C VAL A 103 1.27 -5.42 0.24
N SER A 104 0.26 -6.29 0.22
CA SER A 104 -0.05 -7.10 1.40
C SER A 104 1.15 -7.96 1.84
N THR A 105 1.91 -8.49 0.88
CA THR A 105 3.06 -9.35 1.17
C THR A 105 4.20 -8.54 1.77
N THR A 106 4.58 -7.43 1.15
CA THR A 106 5.70 -6.60 1.62
C THR A 106 5.39 -5.94 2.96
N THR A 107 4.16 -5.43 3.16
CA THR A 107 3.75 -4.86 4.45
C THR A 107 3.63 -5.91 5.54
N PHE A 108 3.21 -7.15 5.20
CA PHE A 108 3.21 -8.25 6.16
C PHE A 108 4.62 -8.64 6.62
N GLU A 109 5.61 -8.60 5.72
CA GLU A 109 7.02 -8.79 6.08
C GLU A 109 7.49 -7.74 7.10
N CYS A 110 7.16 -6.45 6.86
CA CYS A 110 7.43 -5.38 7.83
C CYS A 110 6.72 -5.61 9.18
N LEU A 111 5.45 -6.03 9.18
CA LEU A 111 4.74 -6.37 10.41
C LEU A 111 5.41 -7.53 11.15
N SER A 112 5.80 -8.57 10.43
CA SER A 112 6.49 -9.73 10.99
C SER A 112 7.81 -9.32 11.64
N GLU A 113 8.63 -8.50 10.98
CA GLU A 113 9.87 -7.97 11.54
C GLU A 113 9.59 -7.09 12.78
N LEU A 114 8.57 -6.23 12.76
CA LEU A 114 8.18 -5.43 13.93
C LEU A 114 7.61 -6.28 15.09
N PHE A 115 7.06 -7.46 14.83
CA PHE A 115 6.54 -8.34 15.87
C PHE A 115 7.60 -9.28 16.45
N PHE A 116 8.39 -9.91 15.58
CA PHE A 116 9.31 -10.99 15.94
C PHE A 116 10.78 -10.58 15.90
N GLY A 117 11.10 -9.49 15.23
CA GLY A 117 12.47 -9.01 15.07
C GLY A 117 13.02 -8.32 16.32
N ASP A 118 14.29 -8.60 16.57
CA ASP A 118 15.07 -7.98 17.64
C ASP A 118 15.53 -6.59 17.19
N HIS A 119 14.87 -5.57 17.75
CA HIS A 119 15.20 -4.16 17.56
C HIS A 119 15.40 -3.54 18.94
N GLU A 120 16.60 -3.72 19.50
CA GLU A 120 16.94 -3.28 20.86
C GLU A 120 16.75 -1.76 21.06
N GLU A 121 16.96 -0.99 20.00
CA GLU A 121 16.81 0.48 20.00
C GLU A 121 15.34 0.93 19.91
N LEU A 122 14.40 0.03 19.56
CA LEU A 122 12.99 0.35 19.35
C LEU A 122 12.19 0.18 20.65
N LEU A 123 11.77 1.30 21.24
CA LEU A 123 10.97 1.29 22.47
C LEU A 123 9.62 0.59 22.25
N LYS A 124 9.10 -0.06 23.29
CA LYS A 124 7.80 -0.77 23.22
C LYS A 124 6.65 0.11 22.71
N ASN A 125 6.60 1.37 23.14
CA ASN A 125 5.56 2.30 22.69
C ASN A 125 5.72 2.68 21.21
N GLN A 126 6.96 2.88 20.75
CA GLN A 126 7.25 3.12 19.33
C GLN A 126 6.88 1.90 18.49
N ARG A 127 7.24 0.69 18.94
CA ARG A 127 6.85 -0.57 18.29
C ARG A 127 5.34 -0.70 18.15
N ASN A 128 4.58 -0.49 19.23
CA ASN A 128 3.11 -0.56 19.19
C ASN A 128 2.50 0.49 18.24
N LEU A 129 3.09 1.68 18.20
CA LEU A 129 2.67 2.75 17.31
C LEU A 129 2.93 2.39 15.84
N LEU A 130 4.13 1.91 15.51
CA LEU A 130 4.49 1.42 14.17
C LEU A 130 3.57 0.27 13.76
N LEU A 131 3.34 -0.72 14.62
CA LEU A 131 2.38 -1.80 14.35
C LEU A 131 0.99 -1.26 14.02
N SER A 132 0.54 -0.21 14.71
CA SER A 132 -0.73 0.45 14.45
C SER A 132 -0.75 1.22 13.11
N PHE A 133 0.40 1.70 12.64
CA PHE A 133 0.53 2.36 11.32
C PHE A 133 0.57 1.34 10.19
N TYR A 134 1.39 0.29 10.33
CA TYR A 134 1.55 -0.74 9.29
C TYR A 134 0.31 -1.64 9.14
N PHE A 135 -0.43 -1.89 10.24
CA PHE A 135 -1.56 -2.83 10.21
C PHE A 135 -2.69 -2.45 9.25
N PRO A 136 -3.20 -1.20 9.21
CA PRO A 136 -4.17 -0.77 8.20
C PRO A 136 -3.64 -0.90 6.76
N TYR A 137 -2.36 -0.60 6.56
CA TYR A 137 -1.70 -0.70 5.25
C TYR A 137 -1.48 -2.15 4.78
N PHE A 138 -1.53 -3.11 5.69
CA PHE A 138 -1.63 -4.53 5.35
C PHE A 138 -3.10 -4.96 5.13
N MET A 139 -3.97 -4.65 6.09
CA MET A 139 -5.33 -5.18 6.13
C MET A 139 -6.20 -4.70 4.97
N ILE A 140 -6.11 -3.42 4.60
CA ILE A 140 -6.94 -2.88 3.51
C ILE A 140 -6.57 -3.51 2.16
N PRO A 141 -5.29 -3.59 1.75
CA PRO A 141 -4.88 -4.38 0.58
C PRO A 141 -5.29 -5.83 0.66
N PHE A 142 -5.17 -6.48 1.82
CA PHE A 142 -5.56 -7.89 1.94
C PHE A 142 -7.06 -8.10 1.68
N ILE A 143 -7.91 -7.21 2.20
CA ILE A 143 -9.34 -7.21 1.88
C ILE A 143 -9.58 -6.88 0.40
N CYS A 144 -8.83 -5.92 -0.14
CA CYS A 144 -8.91 -5.50 -1.55
C CYS A 144 -8.56 -6.65 -2.51
N LEU A 145 -7.57 -7.47 -2.16
CA LEU A 145 -7.18 -8.69 -2.86
C LEU A 145 -8.36 -9.67 -2.95
N ILE A 146 -8.99 -9.96 -1.80
CA ILE A 146 -10.11 -10.90 -1.72
C ILE A 146 -11.34 -10.37 -2.48
N ASP A 147 -11.71 -9.10 -2.28
CA ASP A 147 -12.83 -8.46 -3.00
C ASP A 147 -12.61 -8.47 -4.52
N SER A 148 -11.41 -8.11 -4.97
CA SER A 148 -11.05 -8.10 -6.39
C SER A 148 -11.16 -9.49 -7.01
N PHE A 149 -10.65 -10.52 -6.30
CA PHE A 149 -10.75 -11.91 -6.75
C PHE A 149 -12.21 -12.32 -7.01
N PHE A 150 -13.09 -12.13 -6.03
CA PHE A 150 -14.50 -12.53 -6.18
C PHE A 150 -15.24 -11.75 -7.27
N ARG A 151 -14.94 -10.45 -7.42
CA ARG A 151 -15.54 -9.64 -8.49
C ARG A 151 -15.11 -10.10 -9.88
N ILE A 152 -13.82 -10.39 -10.07
CA ILE A 152 -13.30 -10.93 -11.34
C ILE A 152 -14.00 -12.25 -11.67
N ARG A 153 -14.05 -13.19 -10.71
CA ARG A 153 -14.72 -14.50 -10.90
C ARG A 153 -16.19 -14.36 -11.27
N THR A 154 -16.88 -13.39 -10.67
CA THR A 154 -18.28 -13.09 -11.00
C THR A 154 -18.39 -12.59 -12.45
N ILE A 155 -17.56 -11.64 -12.86
CA ILE A 155 -17.54 -11.11 -14.23
C ILE A 155 -17.26 -12.22 -15.26
N GLU A 156 -16.27 -13.07 -14.98
CA GLU A 156 -15.93 -14.22 -15.82
C GLU A 156 -17.11 -15.19 -15.97
N SER A 157 -17.78 -15.55 -14.87
CA SER A 157 -18.93 -16.46 -14.91
C SER A 157 -20.08 -15.92 -15.76
N VAL A 158 -20.36 -14.61 -15.67
CA VAL A 158 -21.42 -13.95 -16.45
C VAL A 158 -21.04 -13.90 -17.93
N ALA A 159 -19.76 -13.64 -18.24
CA ALA A 159 -19.26 -13.63 -19.61
C ALA A 159 -19.38 -15.02 -20.27
N LEU A 160 -19.03 -16.09 -19.53
CA LEU A 160 -19.16 -17.48 -20.01
C LEU A 160 -20.61 -17.87 -20.27
N GLN A 161 -21.55 -17.50 -19.40
CA GLN A 161 -22.97 -17.77 -19.61
C GLN A 161 -23.54 -17.07 -20.85
N LYS A 162 -23.06 -15.86 -21.17
CA LYS A 162 -23.47 -15.15 -22.39
C LYS A 162 -22.91 -15.78 -23.67
N LYS A 163 -21.73 -16.39 -23.60
CA LYS A 163 -21.09 -17.05 -24.76
C LYS A 163 -21.75 -18.39 -25.11
N ASN A 164 -22.36 -19.05 -24.13
CA ASN A 164 -23.03 -20.34 -24.28
C ASN A 164 -24.54 -20.24 -24.61
N LYS A 165 -25.06 -19.02 -24.77
CA LYS A 165 -26.42 -18.73 -25.26
C LYS A 165 -26.34 -18.23 -26.69
#